data_AF-A0A3S8UA97-F1
#
_entry.id   AF-A0A3S8UA97-F1
#
_cell.length_a   1.000
_cell.length_b   1.000
_cell.length_c   1.000
_cell.angle_alpha   90.00
_cell.angle_beta   90.00
_cell.angle_gamma   90.00
#
_symmetry.space_group_name_H-M   'P 1'
#
loop_
_entity.id
_entity.type
_entity.pdbx_description
1 polymer ?
#
loop_
_entity_poly.entity_id
_entity_poly.type
_entity_poly.pdbx_seq_one_letter_code
_entity_poly.pdbx_strand_id
1 'polypeptide(L)'
;MSDPRAAISTAFLDAAGPIVLVNLPYRADRRQEFAGQLQGLGLSYDHPKVKVFAAIRPETAEGFPTIGTRGCFLSHLGILRQALANGWDRVLICEDDLDFADDALARLPGITAHLAGSDWAMFYGGYGDAVSGTEVAPGLVKLDPASGVSCTHFYAIRGPAIADLVRYLDSMLAREPGHPDGGPMHYDGALCWFRKAHPQHMTLAAVPPIGVQRPSRTDIHDLRWFDRWPGFRSLTSLARKVVGARRGTSRT
;
A
#
# COMPACT_ATOMS: atom_id res chain seq x y z
N MET A 1 18.82 -28.77 -7.26
CA MET A 1 19.27 -27.49 -6.67
C MET A 1 18.04 -26.71 -6.27
N SER A 2 17.97 -26.16 -5.06
CA SER A 2 16.86 -25.30 -4.63
C SER A 2 16.78 -24.06 -5.51
N ASP A 3 15.57 -23.64 -5.90
CA ASP A 3 15.35 -22.43 -6.68
C ASP A 3 15.89 -21.20 -5.92
N PRO A 4 16.90 -20.47 -6.44
CA PRO A 4 17.49 -19.33 -5.73
C PRO A 4 16.47 -18.20 -5.49
N ARG A 5 15.42 -18.10 -6.33
CA ARG A 5 14.35 -17.10 -6.17
C ARG A 5 13.55 -17.36 -4.90
N ALA A 6 13.27 -18.64 -4.62
CA ALA A 6 12.53 -19.04 -3.42
C ALA A 6 13.29 -18.64 -2.13
N ALA A 7 14.61 -18.74 -2.11
CA ALA A 7 15.42 -18.32 -0.97
C ALA A 7 15.37 -16.79 -0.76
N ILE A 8 15.52 -16.01 -1.83
CA ILE A 8 15.41 -14.54 -1.79
C ILE A 8 14.03 -14.12 -1.29
N SER A 9 12.98 -14.69 -1.87
CA SER A 9 11.60 -14.38 -1.51
C SER A 9 11.28 -14.81 -0.08
N THR A 10 11.75 -15.97 0.37
CA THR A 10 11.56 -16.44 1.75
C THR A 10 12.19 -15.46 2.75
N ALA A 11 13.42 -15.01 2.50
CA ALA A 11 14.07 -14.02 3.35
C ALA A 11 13.30 -12.70 3.39
N PHE A 12 12.74 -12.25 2.27
CA PHE A 12 11.87 -11.09 2.24
C PHE A 12 10.59 -11.30 3.06
N LEU A 13 9.92 -12.46 2.95
CA LEU A 13 8.75 -12.81 3.77
C LEU A 13 9.09 -12.99 5.25
N ASP A 14 10.32 -13.36 5.59
CA ASP A 14 10.82 -13.36 6.96
C ASP A 14 10.95 -11.94 7.50
N ALA A 15 11.30 -10.95 6.68
CA ALA A 15 11.37 -9.55 7.12
C ALA A 15 9.98 -8.88 7.14
N ALA A 16 9.16 -9.08 6.09
CA ALA A 16 7.93 -8.33 5.82
C ALA A 16 6.64 -9.03 6.30
N GLY A 17 6.65 -10.35 6.45
CA GLY A 17 5.50 -11.15 6.90
C GLY A 17 4.89 -12.04 5.81
N PRO A 18 3.88 -12.85 6.17
CA PRO A 18 3.15 -13.65 5.18
C PRO A 18 2.42 -12.75 4.18
N ILE A 19 2.39 -13.20 2.92
CA ILE A 19 1.56 -12.62 1.87
C ILE A 19 0.11 -12.96 2.19
N VAL A 20 -0.74 -11.94 2.20
CA VAL A 20 -2.19 -12.07 2.15
C VAL A 20 -2.68 -11.38 0.88
N LEU A 21 -3.06 -12.20 -0.09
CA LEU A 21 -3.69 -11.75 -1.33
C LEU A 21 -5.15 -11.40 -1.04
N VAL A 22 -5.58 -10.16 -1.26
CA VAL A 22 -6.99 -9.80 -1.32
C VAL A 22 -7.52 -10.09 -2.71
N ASN A 23 -8.51 -10.98 -2.81
CA ASN A 23 -9.10 -11.37 -4.08
C ASN A 23 -10.59 -11.69 -3.90
N LEU A 24 -11.42 -11.23 -4.83
CA LEU A 24 -12.83 -11.60 -4.87
C LEU A 24 -12.94 -13.08 -5.31
N PRO A 25 -13.66 -13.95 -4.59
CA PRO A 25 -13.69 -15.39 -4.89
C PRO A 25 -14.11 -15.75 -6.32
N TYR A 26 -14.94 -14.92 -6.95
CA TYR A 26 -15.38 -15.13 -8.34
C TYR A 26 -14.38 -14.64 -9.40
N ARG A 27 -13.32 -13.91 -9.02
CA ARG A 27 -12.23 -13.44 -9.90
C ARG A 27 -11.10 -14.45 -9.96
N ALA A 28 -11.43 -15.66 -10.42
CA ALA A 28 -10.46 -16.73 -10.63
C ALA A 28 -9.41 -16.39 -11.69
N ASP A 29 -9.75 -15.51 -12.64
CA ASP A 29 -8.84 -14.93 -13.63
C ASP A 29 -7.70 -14.17 -12.95
N ARG A 30 -8.00 -13.18 -12.10
CA ARG A 30 -6.97 -12.40 -11.38
C ARG A 30 -6.17 -13.25 -10.40
N ARG A 31 -6.84 -14.22 -9.77
CA ARG A 31 -6.15 -15.19 -8.90
C ARG A 31 -5.12 -16.02 -9.66
N GLN A 32 -5.42 -16.39 -10.90
CA GLN A 32 -4.50 -17.11 -11.79
C GLN A 32 -3.37 -16.21 -12.28
N GLU A 33 -3.66 -14.95 -12.61
CA GLU A 33 -2.63 -13.96 -12.98
C GLU A 33 -1.63 -13.75 -11.82
N PHE A 34 -2.13 -13.58 -10.59
CA PHE A 34 -1.27 -13.47 -9.40
C PHE A 34 -0.49 -14.77 -9.12
N ALA A 35 -1.00 -15.94 -9.52
CA ALA A 35 -0.24 -17.19 -9.43
C ALA A 35 1.04 -17.13 -10.28
N GLY A 36 0.98 -16.50 -11.46
CA GLY A 36 2.16 -16.26 -12.30
C GLY A 36 3.17 -15.32 -11.62
N GLN A 37 2.68 -14.29 -10.93
CA GLN A 37 3.52 -13.38 -10.14
C GLN A 37 4.25 -14.10 -8.99
N LEU A 38 3.56 -14.99 -8.27
CA LEU A 38 4.18 -15.85 -7.27
C LEU A 38 5.25 -16.77 -7.88
N GLN A 39 4.98 -17.39 -9.02
CA GLN A 39 5.96 -18.24 -9.72
C GLN A 39 7.21 -17.46 -10.15
N GLY A 40 7.05 -16.20 -10.55
CA GLY A 40 8.16 -15.28 -10.80
C GLY A 40 9.09 -15.14 -9.60
N LEU A 41 8.53 -15.11 -8.39
CA LEU A 41 9.24 -15.06 -7.12
C LEU A 41 9.72 -16.43 -6.60
N GLY A 42 9.48 -17.53 -7.32
CA GLY A 42 9.77 -18.89 -6.84
C GLY A 42 8.83 -19.34 -5.70
N LEU A 43 7.63 -18.76 -5.62
CA LEU A 43 6.59 -19.07 -4.65
C LEU A 43 5.36 -19.70 -5.34
N SER A 44 4.44 -20.21 -4.54
CA SER A 44 3.12 -20.68 -4.98
C SER A 44 2.08 -20.49 -3.86
N TYR A 45 0.80 -20.76 -4.16
CA TYR A 45 -0.25 -20.77 -3.14
C TYR A 45 -0.09 -21.90 -2.10
N ASP A 46 0.74 -22.92 -2.39
CA ASP A 46 1.04 -23.99 -1.43
C ASP A 46 2.09 -23.57 -0.40
N HIS A 47 2.77 -22.44 -0.63
CA HIS A 47 3.76 -21.93 0.31
C HIS A 47 3.08 -21.54 1.63
N PRO A 48 3.60 -21.96 2.80
CA PRO A 48 2.92 -21.79 4.08
C PRO A 48 2.68 -20.32 4.47
N LYS A 49 3.49 -19.40 3.94
CA LYS A 49 3.36 -17.95 4.13
C LYS A 49 2.57 -17.22 3.04
N VAL A 50 1.94 -17.94 2.12
CA VAL A 50 1.04 -17.35 1.13
C VAL A 50 -0.39 -17.71 1.51
N LYS A 51 -1.23 -16.69 1.69
CA LYS A 51 -2.63 -16.82 2.09
C LYS A 51 -3.49 -16.01 1.11
N VAL A 52 -4.74 -16.43 0.95
CA VAL A 52 -5.75 -15.70 0.20
C VAL A 52 -6.85 -15.28 1.18
N PHE A 53 -7.17 -13.99 1.15
CA PHE A 53 -8.31 -13.43 1.85
C PHE A 53 -9.45 -13.22 0.85
N ALA A 54 -10.62 -13.76 1.16
CA ALA A 54 -11.82 -13.54 0.36
C ALA A 54 -12.28 -12.09 0.53
N ALA A 55 -12.04 -11.27 -0.51
CA ALA A 55 -12.40 -9.87 -0.50
C ALA A 55 -13.90 -9.68 -0.23
N ILE A 56 -14.21 -8.67 0.57
CA ILE A 56 -15.56 -8.33 1.00
C ILE A 56 -16.22 -7.45 -0.06
N ARG A 57 -17.42 -7.84 -0.47
CA ARG A 57 -18.29 -7.04 -1.33
C ARG A 57 -19.56 -6.69 -0.56
N PRO A 58 -19.67 -5.47 0.02
CA PRO A 58 -20.87 -5.04 0.72
C PRO A 58 -22.01 -4.79 -0.28
N GLU A 59 -23.24 -4.70 0.24
CA GLU A 59 -24.43 -4.39 -0.58
C GLU A 59 -24.59 -2.89 -0.85
N THR A 60 -24.09 -2.05 0.05
CA THR A 60 -24.28 -0.59 0.05
C THR A 60 -22.97 0.15 0.29
N ALA A 61 -22.92 1.44 -0.09
CA ALA A 61 -21.72 2.26 0.06
C ALA A 61 -21.55 2.84 1.48
N GLU A 62 -22.61 3.03 2.28
CA GLU A 62 -22.57 3.54 3.67
C GLU A 62 -21.56 4.69 3.89
N GLY A 63 -21.72 5.77 3.12
CA GLY A 63 -20.89 6.98 3.25
C GLY A 63 -19.55 6.92 2.51
N PHE A 64 -19.12 5.75 2.03
CA PHE A 64 -17.98 5.65 1.13
C PHE A 64 -18.33 6.17 -0.28
N PRO A 65 -17.33 6.58 -1.08
CA PRO A 65 -17.55 7.00 -2.46
C PRO A 65 -18.30 5.97 -3.32
N THR A 66 -18.01 4.67 -3.11
CA THR A 66 -18.59 3.58 -3.88
C THR A 66 -18.70 2.29 -3.04
N ILE A 67 -19.53 1.34 -3.48
CA ILE A 67 -19.59 -0.02 -2.92
C ILE A 67 -18.21 -0.70 -2.97
N GLY A 68 -17.49 -0.53 -4.08
CA GLY A 68 -16.15 -1.10 -4.27
C GLY A 68 -15.13 -0.49 -3.31
N THR A 69 -15.19 0.82 -3.08
CA THR A 69 -14.32 1.54 -2.14
C THR A 69 -14.52 1.04 -0.72
N ARG A 70 -15.79 0.86 -0.30
CA ARG A 70 -16.10 0.25 0.99
C ARG A 70 -15.62 -1.20 1.06
N GLY A 71 -15.82 -1.98 0.00
CA GLY A 71 -15.35 -3.37 -0.07
C GLY A 71 -13.84 -3.50 0.08
N CYS A 72 -13.07 -2.65 -0.61
CA CYS A 72 -11.62 -2.54 -0.45
C CYS A 72 -11.25 -2.21 1.02
N PHE A 73 -11.83 -1.15 1.59
CA PHE A 73 -11.59 -0.74 2.97
C PHE A 73 -11.86 -1.88 3.98
N LEU A 74 -13.03 -2.51 3.88
CA LEU A 74 -13.43 -3.60 4.76
C LEU A 74 -12.55 -4.84 4.58
N SER A 75 -12.11 -5.14 3.36
CA SER A 75 -11.23 -6.28 3.09
C SER A 75 -9.88 -6.10 3.77
N HIS A 76 -9.25 -4.93 3.63
CA HIS A 76 -7.98 -4.66 4.32
C HIS A 76 -8.15 -4.66 5.84
N LEU A 77 -9.21 -4.03 6.37
CA LEU A 77 -9.51 -4.10 7.81
C LEU A 77 -9.69 -5.55 8.29
N GLY A 78 -10.36 -6.38 7.49
CA GLY A 78 -10.52 -7.81 7.75
C GLY A 78 -9.19 -8.55 7.84
N ILE A 79 -8.25 -8.28 6.92
CA ILE A 79 -6.90 -8.84 6.94
C ILE A 79 -6.12 -8.41 8.18
N LEU A 80 -6.19 -7.13 8.55
CA LEU A 80 -5.52 -6.61 9.74
C LEU A 80 -6.06 -7.26 11.02
N ARG A 81 -7.38 -7.42 11.13
CA ARG A 81 -8.01 -8.16 12.24
C ARG A 81 -7.60 -9.63 12.25
N GLN A 82 -7.51 -10.27 11.09
CA GLN A 82 -7.02 -11.64 10.98
C GLN A 82 -5.56 -11.76 11.44
N ALA A 83 -4.71 -10.78 11.08
CA ALA A 83 -3.32 -10.74 11.55
C ALA A 83 -3.25 -10.67 13.08
N LEU A 84 -4.05 -9.82 13.72
CA LEU A 84 -4.15 -9.74 15.18
C LEU A 84 -4.66 -11.05 15.80
N ALA A 85 -5.72 -11.64 15.25
CA ALA A 85 -6.32 -12.87 15.75
C ALA A 85 -5.36 -14.06 15.67
N ASN A 86 -4.51 -14.09 14.63
CA ASN A 86 -3.50 -15.13 14.44
C ASN A 86 -2.18 -14.86 15.17
N GLY A 87 -2.06 -13.74 15.89
CA GLY A 87 -0.81 -13.34 16.56
C GLY A 87 0.33 -13.07 15.58
N TRP A 88 0.03 -12.57 14.37
CA TRP A 88 1.07 -12.22 13.40
C TRP A 88 1.70 -10.89 13.76
N ASP A 89 3.02 -10.90 13.97
CA ASP A 89 3.80 -9.68 14.22
C ASP A 89 3.91 -8.77 12.99
N ARG A 90 3.57 -9.27 11.81
CA ARG A 90 3.70 -8.57 10.53
C ARG A 90 2.84 -9.23 9.48
N VAL A 91 2.39 -8.47 8.50
CA VAL A 91 1.61 -8.97 7.36
C VAL A 91 1.96 -8.16 6.11
N LEU A 92 2.11 -8.85 4.99
CA LEU A 92 2.34 -8.28 3.67
C LEU A 92 1.06 -8.45 2.85
N ILE A 93 0.45 -7.35 2.44
CA ILE A 93 -0.87 -7.33 1.80
C ILE A 93 -0.70 -6.97 0.32
N CYS A 94 -1.26 -7.80 -0.54
CA CYS A 94 -1.21 -7.65 -2.00
C CYS A 94 -2.62 -7.65 -2.57
N GLU A 95 -2.93 -6.73 -3.48
CA GLU A 95 -4.11 -6.82 -4.35
C GLU A 95 -3.84 -7.77 -5.52
N ASP A 96 -4.92 -8.31 -6.12
CA ASP A 96 -4.89 -9.32 -7.18
C ASP A 96 -4.58 -8.77 -8.58
N ASP A 97 -4.47 -7.44 -8.72
CA ASP A 97 -3.85 -6.77 -9.87
C ASP A 97 -2.38 -6.40 -9.66
N LEU A 98 -1.72 -6.84 -8.59
CA LEU A 98 -0.29 -6.60 -8.45
C LEU A 98 0.50 -7.37 -9.53
N ASP A 99 1.37 -6.65 -10.26
CA ASP A 99 2.50 -7.19 -11.01
C ASP A 99 3.81 -6.81 -10.30
N PHE A 100 4.69 -7.76 -10.01
CA PHE A 100 6.02 -7.43 -9.51
C PHE A 100 6.85 -6.79 -10.63
N ALA A 101 7.67 -5.80 -10.26
CA ALA A 101 8.60 -5.20 -11.22
C ALA A 101 9.63 -6.24 -11.71
N ASP A 102 10.08 -6.12 -12.96
CA ASP A 102 11.05 -7.05 -13.57
C ASP A 102 12.34 -7.18 -12.76
N ASP A 103 12.73 -6.11 -12.08
CA ASP A 103 13.93 -6.05 -11.23
C ASP A 103 13.67 -6.34 -9.74
N ALA A 104 12.43 -6.70 -9.36
CA ALA A 104 12.04 -6.87 -7.97
C ALA A 104 12.94 -7.89 -7.26
N LEU A 105 13.17 -9.07 -7.84
CA LEU A 105 14.03 -10.10 -7.27
C LEU A 105 15.48 -9.64 -7.04
N ALA A 106 16.01 -8.78 -7.91
CA ALA A 106 17.36 -8.23 -7.75
C ALA A 106 17.43 -7.21 -6.60
N ARG A 107 16.31 -6.53 -6.32
CA ARG A 107 16.20 -5.48 -5.29
C ARG A 107 15.79 -6.01 -3.92
N LEU A 108 15.07 -7.13 -3.87
CA LEU A 108 14.62 -7.76 -2.63
C LEU A 108 15.73 -7.99 -1.60
N PRO A 109 16.96 -8.43 -1.93
CA PRO A 109 18.02 -8.61 -0.94
C PRO A 109 18.37 -7.32 -0.18
N GLY A 110 18.51 -6.20 -0.90
CA GLY A 110 18.82 -4.89 -0.29
C GLY A 110 17.68 -4.37 0.57
N ILE A 111 16.44 -4.49 0.10
CA ILE A 111 15.23 -4.14 0.86
C ILE A 111 15.13 -5.00 2.12
N THR A 112 15.31 -6.32 1.99
CA THR A 112 15.24 -7.29 3.09
C THR A 112 16.25 -6.97 4.18
N ALA A 113 17.50 -6.68 3.81
CA ALA A 113 18.54 -6.32 4.76
C ALA A 113 18.15 -5.10 5.59
N HIS A 114 17.55 -4.08 4.96
CA HIS A 114 17.09 -2.88 5.68
C HIS A 114 15.87 -3.16 6.55
N LEU A 115 14.87 -3.91 6.04
CA LEU A 115 13.65 -4.23 6.80
C LEU A 115 13.94 -5.12 8.03
N ALA A 116 14.94 -6.01 7.94
CA ALA A 116 15.37 -6.85 9.06
C ALA A 116 16.14 -6.04 10.13
N GLY A 117 16.85 -4.98 9.73
CA GLY A 117 17.70 -4.17 10.61
C GLY A 117 17.08 -2.87 11.15
N SER A 118 15.81 -2.58 10.85
CA SER A 118 15.16 -1.32 11.22
C SER A 118 13.81 -1.51 11.92
N ASP A 119 13.43 -0.52 12.72
CA ASP A 119 12.16 -0.47 13.46
C ASP A 119 11.05 0.22 12.64
N TRP A 120 10.80 -0.30 11.43
CA TRP A 120 9.73 0.20 10.57
C TRP A 120 8.36 -0.26 11.06
N ALA A 121 7.34 0.56 10.85
CA ALA A 121 5.95 0.23 11.16
C ALA A 121 5.17 -0.13 9.89
N MET A 122 5.41 0.62 8.80
CA MET A 122 4.80 0.40 7.50
C MET A 122 5.85 0.40 6.38
N PHE A 123 5.64 -0.42 5.36
CA PHE A 123 6.46 -0.47 4.16
C PHE A 123 5.57 -0.49 2.92
N TYR A 124 5.79 0.42 1.97
CA TYR A 124 5.13 0.44 0.67
C TYR A 124 6.03 -0.17 -0.40
N GLY A 125 5.57 -1.25 -1.03
CA GLY A 125 6.23 -1.90 -2.16
C GLY A 125 5.61 -1.53 -3.52
N GLY A 126 4.35 -1.13 -3.55
CA GLY A 126 3.63 -0.70 -4.75
C GLY A 126 2.59 0.37 -4.43
N TYR A 127 2.61 1.43 -5.22
CA TYR A 127 1.80 2.64 -5.10
C TYR A 127 1.70 3.35 -6.46
N GLY A 128 0.77 4.31 -6.60
CA GLY A 128 0.46 4.97 -7.88
C GLY A 128 1.38 6.14 -8.20
N ASP A 129 1.33 7.21 -7.40
CA ASP A 129 2.09 8.43 -7.66
C ASP A 129 3.54 8.37 -7.15
N ALA A 130 4.41 9.19 -7.73
CA ALA A 130 5.78 9.34 -7.23
C ALA A 130 5.77 9.84 -5.77
N VAL A 131 6.41 9.09 -4.88
CA VAL A 131 6.63 9.49 -3.49
C VAL A 131 7.98 10.17 -3.33
N SER A 132 8.13 10.97 -2.29
CA SER A 132 9.39 11.58 -1.90
C SER A 132 9.60 11.44 -0.40
N GLY A 133 10.84 11.32 0.01
CA GLY A 133 11.22 11.10 1.39
C GLY A 133 12.72 11.24 1.59
N THR A 134 13.18 10.97 2.81
CA THR A 134 14.61 10.91 3.12
C THR A 134 15.14 9.54 2.74
N GLU A 135 16.14 9.46 1.87
CA GLU A 135 16.78 8.18 1.53
C GLU A 135 17.42 7.55 2.79
N VAL A 136 17.11 6.29 3.05
CA VAL A 136 17.64 5.52 4.19
C VAL A 136 18.51 4.34 3.75
N ALA A 137 18.36 3.93 2.49
CA ALA A 137 19.19 2.97 1.78
C ALA A 137 18.96 3.14 0.26
N PRO A 138 19.86 2.63 -0.60
CA PRO A 138 19.66 2.67 -2.04
C PRO A 138 18.29 2.12 -2.44
N GLY A 139 17.48 2.98 -3.05
CA GLY A 139 16.13 2.66 -3.51
C GLY A 139 15.09 2.49 -2.40
N LEU A 140 15.34 3.02 -1.20
CA LEU A 140 14.42 3.00 -0.06
C LEU A 140 14.41 4.37 0.63
N VAL A 141 13.21 4.93 0.78
CA VAL A 141 13.02 6.23 1.45
C VAL A 141 12.15 6.09 2.70
N LYS A 142 12.44 6.89 3.71
CA LYS A 142 11.53 7.19 4.81
C LYS A 142 10.58 8.30 4.38
N LEU A 143 9.28 8.02 4.43
CA LEU A 143 8.25 8.98 4.07
C LEU A 143 7.96 9.97 5.19
N ASP A 144 7.65 11.21 4.83
CA ASP A 144 7.03 12.17 5.74
C ASP A 144 5.63 11.66 6.17
N PRO A 145 5.27 11.67 7.45
CA PRO A 145 3.95 11.22 7.91
C PRO A 145 2.76 11.95 7.26
N ALA A 146 2.95 13.20 6.82
CA ALA A 146 1.93 14.01 6.15
C ALA A 146 1.95 13.89 4.62
N SER A 147 2.89 13.14 4.02
CA SER A 147 2.89 12.93 2.57
C SER A 147 1.81 11.93 2.16
N GLY A 148 1.08 12.26 1.08
CA GLY A 148 0.10 11.37 0.47
C GLY A 148 0.77 10.22 -0.28
N VAL A 149 0.11 9.06 -0.24
CA VAL A 149 0.43 7.88 -1.06
C VAL A 149 -0.89 7.34 -1.61
N SER A 150 -0.97 7.20 -2.93
CA SER A 150 -2.14 6.71 -3.66
C SER A 150 -1.96 5.26 -4.12
N CYS A 151 -3.07 4.56 -4.37
CA CYS A 151 -3.12 3.21 -4.96
C CYS A 151 -2.30 2.17 -4.17
N THR A 152 -2.64 1.91 -2.91
CA THR A 152 -1.87 1.03 -2.02
C THR A 152 -2.10 -0.47 -2.28
N HIS A 153 -1.69 -0.96 -3.45
CA HIS A 153 -1.91 -2.34 -3.90
C HIS A 153 -0.85 -3.33 -3.38
N PHE A 154 0.25 -2.85 -2.78
CA PHE A 154 1.30 -3.69 -2.21
C PHE A 154 2.02 -3.02 -1.02
N TYR A 155 1.74 -3.47 0.19
CA TYR A 155 2.32 -2.90 1.41
C TYR A 155 2.45 -3.92 2.55
N ALA A 156 3.35 -3.65 3.49
CA ALA A 156 3.48 -4.39 4.74
C ALA A 156 3.22 -3.49 5.94
N ILE A 157 2.76 -4.10 7.03
CA ILE A 157 2.61 -3.46 8.34
C ILE A 157 3.00 -4.44 9.44
N ARG A 158 3.60 -3.93 10.53
CA ARG A 158 4.10 -4.76 11.63
C ARG A 158 3.89 -4.20 13.03
N GLY A 159 3.97 -5.09 14.00
CA GLY A 159 4.03 -4.82 15.42
C GLY A 159 2.80 -4.05 15.93
N PRO A 160 2.99 -3.11 16.87
CA PRO A 160 1.90 -2.32 17.44
C PRO A 160 1.08 -1.55 16.40
N ALA A 161 1.69 -1.19 15.26
CA ALA A 161 1.01 -0.42 14.21
C ALA A 161 -0.21 -1.16 13.63
N ILE A 162 -0.23 -2.49 13.64
CA ILE A 162 -1.40 -3.27 13.19
C ILE A 162 -2.61 -2.96 14.08
N ALA A 163 -2.43 -3.05 15.41
CA ALA A 163 -3.50 -2.82 16.37
C ALA A 163 -3.95 -1.36 16.36
N ASP A 164 -3.01 -0.42 16.22
CA ASP A 164 -3.31 1.01 16.12
C ASP A 164 -4.11 1.32 14.86
N LEU A 165 -3.72 0.76 13.72
CA LEU A 165 -4.42 0.95 12.44
C LEU A 165 -5.84 0.37 12.51
N VAL A 166 -6.03 -0.83 13.08
CA VAL A 166 -7.38 -1.41 13.26
C VAL A 166 -8.27 -0.46 14.07
N ARG A 167 -7.80 0.04 15.23
CA ARG A 167 -8.58 0.98 16.05
C ARG A 167 -8.89 2.27 15.30
N TYR A 168 -7.94 2.75 14.49
CA TYR A 168 -8.12 3.97 13.70
C TYR A 168 -9.17 3.79 12.60
N LEU A 169 -9.10 2.68 11.84
CA LEU A 169 -10.08 2.35 10.81
C LEU A 169 -11.47 2.08 11.38
N ASP A 170 -11.57 1.44 12.56
CA ASP A 170 -12.84 1.27 13.27
C ASP A 170 -13.45 2.61 13.67
N SER A 171 -12.61 3.53 14.14
CA SER A 171 -13.04 4.90 14.45
C SER A 171 -13.52 5.63 13.19
N MET A 172 -12.87 5.42 12.03
CA MET A 172 -13.31 5.98 10.75
C MET A 172 -14.68 5.47 10.31
N LEU A 173 -14.98 4.18 10.54
CA LEU A 173 -16.29 3.61 10.22
C LEU A 173 -17.43 4.20 11.07
N ALA A 174 -17.13 4.70 12.26
CA ALA A 174 -18.11 5.31 13.17
C ALA A 174 -18.28 6.82 12.96
N ARG A 175 -17.49 7.45 12.07
CA ARG A 175 -17.54 8.89 11.78
C ARG A 175 -18.34 9.17 10.51
N GLU A 176 -18.87 10.38 10.43
CA GLU A 176 -19.51 10.86 9.20
C GLU A 176 -18.49 11.02 8.05
N PRO A 177 -18.91 10.87 6.79
CA PRO A 177 -18.08 11.20 5.63
C PRO A 177 -17.56 12.64 5.69
N GLY A 178 -16.27 12.83 5.40
CA GLY A 178 -15.63 14.15 5.46
C GLY A 178 -15.26 14.64 6.86
N HIS A 179 -15.36 13.80 7.90
CA HIS A 179 -14.92 14.14 9.26
C HIS A 179 -13.48 14.68 9.28
N PRO A 180 -13.16 15.71 10.09
CA PRO A 180 -11.82 16.34 10.13
C PRO A 180 -10.69 15.43 10.59
N ASP A 181 -11.01 14.31 11.25
CA ASP A 181 -10.05 13.26 11.63
C ASP A 181 -10.07 12.05 10.67
N GLY A 182 -10.78 12.18 9.54
CA GLY A 182 -11.05 11.13 8.58
C GLY A 182 -12.26 10.28 8.94
N GLY A 183 -13.15 10.07 7.97
CA GLY A 183 -14.29 9.16 8.01
C GLY A 183 -14.27 8.18 6.82
N PRO A 184 -15.42 7.64 6.37
CA PRO A 184 -15.51 6.78 5.19
C PRO A 184 -14.85 7.40 3.95
N MET A 185 -13.87 6.69 3.36
CA MET A 185 -13.08 7.14 2.20
C MET A 185 -12.33 5.97 1.54
N HIS A 186 -11.53 6.24 0.50
CA HIS A 186 -10.62 5.25 -0.08
C HIS A 186 -9.58 4.76 0.94
N TYR A 187 -9.23 3.48 0.87
CA TYR A 187 -8.35 2.84 1.86
C TYR A 187 -6.94 3.45 1.88
N ASP A 188 -6.38 3.80 0.73
CA ASP A 188 -5.09 4.50 0.63
C ASP A 188 -5.14 5.89 1.30
N GLY A 189 -6.24 6.62 1.15
CA GLY A 189 -6.52 7.84 1.90
C GLY A 189 -6.58 7.59 3.41
N ALA A 190 -7.23 6.51 3.84
CA ALA A 190 -7.31 6.12 5.25
C ALA A 190 -5.91 5.87 5.85
N LEU A 191 -5.01 5.22 5.10
CA LEU A 191 -3.62 5.03 5.51
C LEU A 191 -2.85 6.36 5.61
N CYS A 192 -3.09 7.31 4.70
CA CYS A 192 -2.47 8.63 4.78
C CYS A 192 -2.91 9.38 6.05
N TRP A 193 -4.20 9.33 6.39
CA TRP A 193 -4.73 9.89 7.64
C TRP A 193 -4.14 9.22 8.87
N PHE A 194 -4.06 7.88 8.88
CA PHE A 194 -3.42 7.14 9.96
C PHE A 194 -1.97 7.56 10.15
N ARG A 195 -1.17 7.59 9.08
CA ARG A 195 0.24 8.01 9.15
C ARG A 195 0.40 9.42 9.70
N LYS A 196 -0.44 10.35 9.23
CA LYS A 196 -0.44 11.73 9.73
C LYS A 196 -0.78 11.82 11.22
N ALA A 197 -1.75 11.02 11.69
CA ALA A 197 -2.17 10.99 13.09
C ALA A 197 -1.18 10.22 14.01
N HIS A 198 -0.36 9.34 13.43
CA HIS A 198 0.59 8.49 14.16
C HIS A 198 2.03 8.67 13.62
N PRO A 199 2.64 9.86 13.74
CA PRO A 199 3.96 10.15 13.18
C PRO A 199 5.11 9.33 13.79
N GLN A 200 4.89 8.69 14.95
CA GLN A 200 5.82 7.75 15.57
C GLN A 200 5.99 6.45 14.75
N HIS A 201 4.99 6.09 13.93
CA HIS A 201 5.03 4.87 13.10
C HIS A 201 5.85 5.13 11.84
N MET A 202 7.13 4.75 11.89
CA MET A 202 8.04 4.95 10.75
C MET A 202 7.53 4.24 9.50
N THR A 203 7.41 4.99 8.42
CA THR A 203 6.94 4.50 7.12
C THR A 203 8.07 4.52 6.10
N LEU A 204 8.31 3.38 5.46
CA LEU A 204 9.27 3.23 4.38
C LEU A 204 8.56 3.01 3.05
N ALA A 205 9.21 3.35 1.94
CA ALA A 205 8.75 3.04 0.59
C ALA A 205 9.92 2.67 -0.32
N ALA A 206 9.77 1.60 -1.10
CA ALA A 206 10.71 1.28 -2.16
C ALA A 206 10.55 2.29 -3.32
N VAL A 207 11.65 2.92 -3.75
CA VAL A 207 11.67 3.90 -4.85
C VAL A 207 12.73 3.46 -5.87
N PRO A 208 12.38 3.15 -7.13
CA PRO A 208 11.01 3.03 -7.67
C PRO A 208 10.21 1.91 -6.96
N PRO A 209 8.88 1.83 -7.11
CA PRO A 209 8.12 0.72 -6.52
C PRO A 209 8.63 -0.64 -7.07
N ILE A 210 8.51 -1.70 -6.26
CA ILE A 210 8.83 -3.10 -6.64
C ILE A 210 7.58 -3.88 -7.06
N GLY A 211 6.41 -3.24 -7.02
CA GLY A 211 5.15 -3.73 -7.52
C GLY A 211 4.39 -2.61 -8.23
N VAL A 212 3.74 -2.94 -9.34
CA VAL A 212 2.91 -2.02 -10.12
C VAL A 212 1.50 -2.58 -10.24
N GLN A 213 0.53 -1.68 -10.39
CA GLN A 213 -0.85 -2.08 -10.60
C GLN A 213 -1.06 -2.46 -12.07
N ARG A 214 -1.52 -3.68 -12.32
CA ARG A 214 -1.91 -4.17 -13.64
C ARG A 214 -3.14 -3.40 -14.14
N PRO A 215 -3.13 -2.86 -15.36
CA PRO A 215 -4.34 -2.31 -15.96
C PRO A 215 -5.34 -3.44 -16.21
N SER A 216 -6.56 -3.36 -15.69
CA SER A 216 -7.57 -4.41 -15.94
C SER A 216 -8.47 -4.09 -17.15
N ARG A 217 -8.82 -5.11 -17.95
CA ARG A 217 -9.76 -4.96 -19.10
C ARG A 217 -11.18 -4.59 -18.66
N THR A 218 -11.60 -5.03 -17.48
CA THR A 218 -12.90 -4.66 -16.89
C THR A 218 -12.90 -3.20 -16.45
N ASP A 219 -11.77 -2.68 -15.96
CA ASP A 219 -11.64 -1.26 -15.70
C ASP A 219 -11.81 -0.47 -16.99
N ILE A 220 -11.26 -0.85 -18.15
CA ILE A 220 -11.49 -0.07 -19.40
C ILE A 220 -12.99 0.06 -19.79
N HIS A 221 -13.84 -0.87 -19.35
CA HIS A 221 -15.29 -0.80 -19.56
C HIS A 221 -16.07 -0.16 -18.38
N ASP A 222 -15.58 -0.28 -17.14
CA ASP A 222 -16.12 0.37 -15.94
C ASP A 222 -15.52 1.78 -15.67
N LEU A 223 -14.42 2.15 -16.33
CA LEU A 223 -13.67 3.43 -16.22
C LEU A 223 -14.46 4.59 -16.84
N ARG A 224 -15.61 4.34 -17.47
CA ARG A 224 -16.45 5.40 -18.05
C ARG A 224 -17.24 6.20 -17.02
N TRP A 225 -17.43 5.73 -15.79
CA TRP A 225 -18.33 6.42 -14.85
C TRP A 225 -17.66 7.10 -13.65
N PHE A 226 -16.39 6.81 -13.36
CA PHE A 226 -15.69 7.40 -12.21
C PHE A 226 -14.52 8.31 -12.53
N ASP A 227 -13.96 8.27 -13.75
CA ASP A 227 -12.85 9.15 -14.15
C ASP A 227 -13.29 10.55 -14.61
N ARG A 228 -14.28 11.13 -13.92
CA ARG A 228 -14.60 12.56 -14.04
C ARG A 228 -14.64 13.23 -12.67
N TRP A 229 -13.52 13.30 -11.98
CA TRP A 229 -13.32 14.38 -11.01
C TRP A 229 -11.92 15.01 -11.05
N PRO A 230 -11.76 16.19 -11.67
CA PRO A 230 -10.53 16.97 -11.64
C PRO A 230 -10.44 17.80 -10.33
N GLY A 231 -10.27 17.13 -9.19
CA GLY A 231 -10.53 17.75 -7.88
C GLY A 231 -9.35 17.91 -6.91
N PHE A 232 -8.31 17.10 -7.02
CA PHE A 232 -7.17 17.14 -6.09
C PHE A 232 -5.86 17.41 -6.82
N ARG A 233 -5.74 18.62 -7.40
CA ARG A 233 -4.43 19.20 -7.66
C ARG A 233 -3.92 19.80 -6.34
N SER A 234 -2.97 19.12 -5.72
CA SER A 234 -2.22 19.59 -4.56
C SER A 234 -1.88 21.08 -4.68
N LEU A 235 -2.43 21.90 -3.78
CA LEU A 235 -2.17 23.34 -3.67
C LEU A 235 -0.76 23.67 -3.12
N THR A 236 0.21 22.77 -3.26
CA THR A 236 1.56 22.93 -2.70
C THR A 236 2.67 23.20 -3.73
N SER A 237 2.34 23.51 -4.99
CA SER A 237 3.33 23.96 -5.99
C SER A 237 3.35 25.47 -6.26
N LEU A 238 2.41 26.25 -5.72
CA LEU A 238 2.35 27.71 -5.93
C LEU A 238 3.21 28.56 -4.98
N ALA A 239 3.81 27.96 -3.94
CA ALA A 239 4.72 28.67 -3.04
C ALA A 239 6.16 28.78 -3.53
N ARG A 240 6.53 28.17 -4.67
CA ARG A 240 7.94 28.14 -5.15
C ARG A 240 8.28 29.16 -6.24
N LYS A 241 7.38 30.10 -6.57
CA LYS A 241 7.64 31.16 -7.57
C LYS A 241 7.61 32.60 -7.06
N VAL A 242 7.49 32.83 -5.75
CA VAL A 242 7.49 34.20 -5.18
C VAL A 242 8.76 34.52 -4.37
N VAL A 243 9.58 33.54 -4.00
CA VAL A 243 10.84 33.78 -3.26
C VAL A 243 12.05 34.05 -4.19
N GLY A 244 11.92 33.78 -5.50
CA GLY A 244 12.99 34.02 -6.48
C GLY A 244 13.04 35.42 -7.11
N ALA A 245 12.05 36.29 -6.87
CA ALA A 245 11.91 37.57 -7.58
C ALA A 245 12.24 38.82 -6.74
N ARG A 246 12.93 38.68 -5.60
CA ARG A 246 13.32 39.82 -4.74
C ARG A 246 14.82 39.91 -4.41
N ARG A 247 15.70 39.30 -5.23
CA ARG A 247 17.16 39.48 -5.11
C ARG A 247 17.82 39.81 -6.45
N GLY A 248 17.35 40.89 -7.09
CA GLY A 248 17.97 41.38 -8.33
C GLY A 248 17.64 42.84 -8.59
N THR A 249 18.05 43.74 -7.69
CA THR A 249 18.22 45.18 -7.97
C THR A 249 18.95 45.85 -6.80
N SER A 250 20.29 45.82 -6.84
CA SER A 250 21.14 46.88 -6.28
C SER A 250 22.60 46.62 -6.69
N ARG A 251 23.10 47.40 -7.65
CA ARG A 251 24.24 48.32 -7.48
C ARG A 251 24.79 48.78 -8.84
N THR A 252 24.84 50.11 -8.93
CA THR A 252 25.70 51.01 -9.73
C THR A 252 25.71 50.85 -11.23
#